data_AF-A0A445CI82-F1
#
_entry.id   AF-A0A445CI82-F1
#
_cell.length_a   1.000
_cell.length_b   1.000
_cell.length_c   1.000
_cell.angle_alpha   90.00
_cell.angle_beta   90.00
_cell.angle_gamma   90.00
#
_symmetry.space_group_name_H-M   'P 1'
#
loop_
_entity.id
_entity.type
_entity.pdbx_description
1 polymer ?
#
loop_
_entity_poly.entity_id
_entity_poly.type
_entity_poly.pdbx_seq_one_letter_code
_entity_poly.pdbx_strand_id
1 'polypeptide(L)'
;MAKSFAVAVILVAFCFSSSALARLVPEDDTFTVEGKVYCDPCHFEFETRLSHPLSNIKVTLECKKIDDEKNITYLVEGQTDKNGFYSLPVKGDHQEEFCER
;
A
#
# COMPACT_ATOMS: atom_id res chain seq x y z
N MET A 1 53.85 11.47 -3.73
CA MET A 1 52.76 12.19 -3.03
C MET A 1 51.67 12.70 -3.98
N ALA A 2 51.99 13.32 -5.13
CA ALA A 2 50.96 13.83 -6.07
C ALA A 2 50.01 12.76 -6.67
N LYS A 3 50.48 11.53 -6.91
CA LYS A 3 49.66 10.45 -7.47
C LYS A 3 48.57 9.94 -6.51
N SER A 4 48.81 9.93 -5.21
CA SER A 4 47.81 9.52 -4.20
C SER A 4 46.69 10.56 -4.04
N PHE A 5 47.01 11.85 -4.18
CA PHE A 5 45.99 12.91 -4.16
C PHE A 5 45.07 12.85 -5.38
N ALA A 6 45.62 12.57 -6.57
CA ALA A 6 44.81 12.42 -7.78
C ALA A 6 43.82 11.24 -7.68
N VAL A 7 44.24 10.11 -7.13
CA VAL A 7 43.37 8.93 -6.91
C VAL A 7 42.28 9.22 -5.88
N ALA A 8 42.59 9.94 -4.80
CA ALA A 8 41.61 10.33 -3.79
C ALA A 8 40.53 11.26 -4.35
N VAL A 9 40.89 12.23 -5.20
CA VAL A 9 39.93 13.16 -5.83
C VAL A 9 39.00 12.44 -6.80
N ILE A 10 39.50 11.46 -7.56
CA ILE A 10 38.68 10.66 -8.49
C ILE A 10 37.66 9.80 -7.75
N LEU A 11 38.06 9.15 -6.64
CA LEU A 11 37.16 8.34 -5.82
C LEU A 11 36.06 9.18 -5.16
N VAL A 12 36.39 10.38 -4.68
CA VAL A 12 35.40 11.31 -4.11
C VAL A 12 34.41 11.78 -5.18
N ALA A 13 34.88 12.15 -6.38
CA ALA A 13 34.01 12.55 -7.49
C ALA A 13 33.09 11.42 -7.98
N PHE A 14 33.55 10.16 -7.94
CA PHE A 14 32.75 8.99 -8.32
C PHE A 14 31.68 8.62 -7.26
N CYS A 15 31.99 8.88 -5.99
CA CYS A 15 31.01 8.71 -4.90
C CYS A 15 29.88 9.77 -4.94
N PHE A 16 30.18 11.00 -5.35
CA PHE A 16 29.16 12.06 -5.47
C PHE A 16 28.28 11.97 -6.71
N SER A 17 28.73 11.30 -7.78
CA SER A 17 27.91 11.10 -8.99
C SER A 17 26.90 9.96 -8.83
N SER A 18 27.19 8.97 -7.99
CA SER A 18 26.30 7.82 -7.74
C SER A 18 25.04 8.18 -6.95
N SER A 19 25.03 9.29 -6.20
CA SER A 19 23.86 9.73 -5.42
C SER A 19 22.84 10.54 -6.23
N ALA A 20 23.19 11.00 -7.44
CA ALA A 20 22.30 11.79 -8.28
C ALA A 20 21.27 10.95 -9.06
N LEU A 21 21.44 9.63 -9.14
CA LEU A 21 20.52 8.70 -9.82
C LEU A 21 19.39 8.17 -8.93
N ALA A 22 19.39 8.47 -7.63
CA ALA A 22 18.43 7.93 -6.67
C ALA A 22 17.08 8.68 -6.60
N ARG A 23 16.81 9.63 -7.51
CA ARG A 23 15.55 10.41 -7.51
C ARG A 23 14.76 10.34 -8.82
N LEU A 24 14.64 9.13 -9.36
CA LEU A 24 13.53 8.78 -10.24
C LEU A 24 12.58 7.87 -9.44
N VAL A 25 12.04 8.38 -8.32
CA VAL A 25 10.88 7.74 -7.69
C VAL A 25 9.70 8.09 -8.58
N PRO A 26 9.02 7.12 -9.20
CA PRO A 26 7.79 7.41 -9.92
C PRO A 26 6.81 8.03 -8.94
N GLU A 27 6.40 9.27 -9.21
CA GLU A 27 5.47 10.05 -8.41
C GLU A 27 4.02 9.57 -8.64
N ASP A 28 3.73 8.31 -8.28
CA ASP A 28 2.39 7.80 -7.99
C ASP A 28 2.55 6.35 -7.48
N ASP A 29 3.00 6.18 -6.23
CA ASP A 29 2.93 4.88 -5.57
C ASP A 29 1.46 4.53 -5.36
N THR A 30 0.86 3.87 -6.35
CA THR A 30 -0.50 3.38 -6.29
C THR A 30 -0.48 1.86 -6.19
N PHE A 31 -1.24 1.33 -5.24
CA PHE A 31 -1.50 -0.10 -5.15
C PHE A 31 -2.99 -0.36 -5.07
N THR A 32 -3.38 -1.63 -5.18
CA THR A 32 -4.78 -2.04 -5.18
C THR A 32 -5.00 -3.02 -4.04
N VAL A 33 -5.97 -2.73 -3.18
CA VAL A 33 -6.45 -3.64 -2.14
C VAL A 33 -7.66 -4.37 -2.68
N GLU A 34 -7.56 -5.69 -2.82
CA GLU A 34 -8.63 -6.54 -3.32
C GLU A 34 -9.17 -7.43 -2.21
N GLY A 35 -10.47 -7.70 -2.24
CA GLY A 35 -11.09 -8.63 -1.32
C GLY A 35 -12.47 -9.07 -1.79
N LYS A 36 -13.12 -9.90 -0.96
CA LYS A 36 -14.43 -10.48 -1.26
C LYS A 36 -15.34 -10.38 -0.05
N VAL A 37 -16.58 -9.97 -0.27
CA VAL A 37 -17.65 -10.00 0.71
C VAL A 37 -18.65 -11.09 0.33
N TYR A 38 -18.95 -11.95 1.29
CA TYR A 38 -19.91 -13.05 1.13
C TYR A 38 -20.80 -13.15 2.37
N CYS A 39 -21.98 -13.72 2.20
CA CYS A 39 -22.83 -14.13 3.30
C CYS A 39 -22.38 -15.52 3.78
N ASP A 40 -22.13 -15.65 5.07
CA ASP A 40 -21.96 -16.92 5.76
C ASP A 40 -23.28 -17.32 6.45
N PRO A 41 -24.13 -18.13 5.79
CA PRO A 41 -25.43 -18.50 6.34
C PRO A 41 -25.33 -19.43 7.56
N CYS A 42 -24.14 -19.98 7.84
CA CYS A 42 -23.93 -20.99 8.87
C CYS A 42 -23.05 -20.51 10.02
N HIS A 43 -22.53 -19.27 9.97
CA HIS A 43 -21.65 -18.70 11.00
C HIS A 43 -20.42 -19.58 11.29
N PHE A 44 -19.79 -20.10 10.23
CA PHE A 44 -18.52 -20.80 10.30
C PHE A 44 -17.30 -19.88 10.41
N GLU A 45 -17.46 -18.58 10.11
CA GLU A 45 -16.38 -17.57 10.13
C GLU A 45 -15.31 -17.77 9.03
N PHE A 46 -15.62 -18.60 8.03
CA PHE A 46 -14.82 -18.78 6.81
C PHE A 46 -15.70 -19.14 5.61
N GLU A 47 -15.19 -18.92 4.39
CA GLU A 47 -15.95 -19.19 3.17
C GLU A 47 -16.15 -20.70 2.95
N THR A 48 -17.39 -21.10 2.71
CA THR A 48 -17.77 -22.49 2.42
C THR A 48 -18.55 -22.59 1.12
N ARG A 49 -18.92 -23.81 0.73
CA ARG A 49 -19.78 -24.04 -0.45
C ARG A 49 -21.20 -23.51 -0.31
N LEU A 50 -21.63 -23.20 0.91
CA LEU A 50 -22.94 -22.60 1.21
C LEU A 50 -22.88 -21.07 1.20
N SER A 51 -21.68 -20.51 1.24
CA SER A 51 -21.46 -19.06 1.15
C SER A 51 -21.87 -18.56 -0.23
N HIS A 52 -22.45 -17.36 -0.27
CA HIS A 52 -22.82 -16.71 -1.52
C HIS A 52 -22.35 -15.26 -1.54
N PRO A 53 -21.96 -14.73 -2.72
CA PRO A 53 -21.41 -13.40 -2.83
C PRO A 53 -22.45 -12.32 -2.53
N LEU A 54 -21.99 -11.20 -1.96
CA LEU A 54 -22.82 -10.03 -1.72
C LEU A 54 -22.41 -8.88 -2.64
N SER A 55 -23.30 -8.50 -3.56
CA SER A 55 -23.08 -7.40 -4.52
C SER A 55 -23.53 -6.05 -3.98
N ASN A 56 -22.91 -4.97 -4.46
CA ASN A 56 -23.24 -3.58 -4.10
C ASN A 56 -23.09 -3.30 -2.59
N ILE A 57 -22.21 -4.05 -1.92
CA ILE A 57 -21.84 -3.77 -0.53
C ILE A 57 -20.76 -2.71 -0.53
N LYS A 58 -21.01 -1.63 0.20
CA LYS A 58 -20.01 -0.60 0.46
C LYS A 58 -18.91 -1.18 1.35
N VAL A 59 -17.67 -1.06 0.91
CA VAL A 59 -16.46 -1.42 1.65
C VAL A 59 -15.64 -0.16 1.83
N THR A 60 -15.13 0.03 3.04
CA THR A 60 -14.20 1.12 3.36
C THR A 60 -12.83 0.49 3.62
N LEU A 61 -11.77 1.28 3.52
CA LEU A 61 -10.46 0.98 4.07
C LEU A 61 -10.01 2.24 4.81
N GLU A 62 -9.75 2.11 6.11
CA GLU A 62 -9.26 3.18 6.96
C GLU A 62 -7.81 2.91 7.35
N CYS A 63 -6.90 3.86 7.15
CA CYS A 63 -5.56 3.81 7.72
C CYS A 63 -5.43 4.81 8.85
N LYS A 64 -4.79 4.38 9.94
CA LYS A 64 -4.57 5.16 11.15
C LYS A 64 -3.11 5.09 11.59
N LYS A 65 -2.63 6.10 12.31
CA LYS A 65 -1.29 6.03 12.90
C LYS A 65 -1.23 4.93 13.95
N ILE A 66 -0.11 4.20 14.00
CA ILE A 66 0.09 3.07 14.92
C ILE A 66 -0.13 3.47 16.39
N ASP A 67 0.29 4.67 16.78
CA ASP A 67 0.19 5.17 18.16
C ASP A 67 -1.07 6.01 18.44
N ASP A 68 -1.95 6.22 17.46
CA ASP A 68 -3.14 7.08 17.61
C ASP A 68 -4.33 6.53 16.79
N GLU A 69 -5.12 5.67 17.42
CA GLU A 69 -6.26 5.03 16.78
C GLU A 69 -7.37 5.99 16.32
N LYS A 70 -7.40 7.22 16.84
CA LYS A 70 -8.42 8.22 16.47
C LYS A 70 -8.00 9.05 15.26
N ASN A 71 -6.76 8.91 14.82
CA ASN A 71 -6.18 9.69 13.75
C ASN A 71 -6.20 8.91 12.44
N ILE A 72 -7.35 8.99 11.75
CA ILE A 72 -7.49 8.46 10.39
C ILE A 72 -6.69 9.35 9.45
N THR A 73 -5.64 8.80 8.87
CA THR A 73 -4.75 9.47 7.93
C THR A 73 -5.15 9.23 6.48
N TYR A 74 -5.82 8.11 6.21
CA TYR A 74 -6.29 7.75 4.88
C TYR A 74 -7.65 7.04 4.95
N LEU A 75 -8.50 7.31 3.96
CA LEU A 75 -9.80 6.68 3.81
C LEU A 75 -10.13 6.53 2.32
N VAL A 76 -10.45 5.30 1.92
CA VAL A 76 -10.95 4.99 0.58
C VAL A 76 -12.19 4.11 0.68
N GLU A 77 -13.13 4.32 -0.23
CA GLU A 77 -14.38 3.56 -0.29
C GLU A 77 -14.55 2.94 -1.66
N GLY A 78 -15.18 1.77 -1.69
CA GLY A 78 -15.55 1.06 -2.91
C GLY A 78 -16.82 0.27 -2.72
N GLN A 79 -17.21 -0.45 -3.76
CA GLN A 79 -18.36 -1.34 -3.72
C GLN A 79 -18.02 -2.68 -4.33
N THR A 80 -18.64 -3.74 -3.82
CA THR A 80 -18.50 -5.07 -4.39
C THR A 80 -19.24 -5.20 -5.72
N ASP A 81 -18.63 -5.95 -6.63
CA ASP A 81 -19.23 -6.34 -7.90
C ASP A 81 -20.32 -7.42 -7.72
N LYS A 82 -20.90 -7.88 -8.82
CA LYS A 82 -21.92 -8.95 -8.82
C LYS A 82 -21.45 -10.29 -8.21
N ASN A 83 -20.14 -10.50 -8.13
CA ASN A 83 -19.51 -11.70 -7.61
C ASN A 83 -18.97 -11.50 -6.18
N GLY A 84 -19.26 -10.35 -5.57
CA GLY A 84 -18.85 -10.02 -4.20
C GLY A 84 -17.43 -9.50 -4.09
N PHE A 85 -16.70 -9.30 -5.18
CA PHE A 85 -15.31 -8.81 -5.14
C PHE A 85 -15.27 -7.28 -5.15
N TYR A 86 -14.36 -6.69 -4.39
CA TYR A 86 -14.06 -5.26 -4.42
C TYR A 86 -12.58 -5.04 -4.77
N SER A 87 -12.29 -3.84 -5.28
CA SER A 87 -10.96 -3.39 -5.65
C SER A 87 -10.84 -1.91 -5.26
N LEU A 88 -9.96 -1.59 -4.32
CA LEU A 88 -9.75 -0.25 -3.79
C LEU A 88 -8.42 0.31 -4.29
N PRO A 89 -8.40 1.37 -5.12
CA PRO A 89 -7.17 2.03 -5.52
C PRO A 89 -6.64 2.89 -4.37
N VAL A 90 -5.50 2.49 -3.80
CA VAL A 90 -4.83 3.18 -2.69
C VAL A 90 -3.66 3.99 -3.25
N LYS A 91 -3.51 5.23 -2.76
CA LYS A 91 -2.47 6.16 -3.22
C LYS A 91 -1.54 6.54 -2.08
N GLY A 92 -0.25 6.51 -2.35
CA GLY A 92 0.81 6.83 -1.40
C GLY A 92 1.33 5.58 -0.69
N ASP A 93 2.46 5.75 -0.01
CA ASP A 93 3.01 4.75 0.89
C ASP A 93 2.35 4.87 2.27
N HIS A 94 1.91 3.73 2.81
CA HIS A 94 1.24 3.62 4.11
C HIS A 94 2.06 2.77 5.13
N GLN A 95 3.38 2.63 4.95
CA GLN A 95 4.25 1.81 5.80
C GLN A 95 4.20 2.12 7.31
N GLU A 96 3.97 3.37 7.71
CA GLU A 96 3.91 3.79 9.12
C GLU A 96 2.48 3.84 9.68
N GLU A 97 1.53 3.27 8.94
CA GLU A 97 0.12 3.27 9.27
C GLU A 97 -0.39 1.84 9.48
N PHE A 98 -1.43 1.71 10.29
CA PHE A 98 -2.21 0.50 10.41
C PHE A 98 -3.50 0.67 9.61
N CYS A 99 -3.66 -0.11 8.54
CA CYS A 99 -4.86 -0.07 7.70
C CYS A 99 -5.82 -1.21 8.04
N GLU A 100 -7.05 -0.88 8.42
CA GLU A 100 -8.10 -1.82 8.78
C GLU A 100 -9.49 -1.32 8.37
N ARG A 101 -10.44 -2.26 8.39
CA ARG A 101 -11.90 -2.10 8.17
C ARG A 101 -12.34 -1.69 6.79
#